data_AF-A0A3M1UYE4-F1
#
_entry.id   AF-A0A3M1UYE4-F1
#
_cell.length_a   1.000
_cell.length_b   1.000
_cell.length_c   1.000
_cell.angle_alpha   90.00
_cell.angle_beta   90.00
_cell.angle_gamma   90.00
#
_symmetry.space_group_name_H-M   'P 1'
#
loop_
_entity.id
_entity.type
_entity.pdbx_description
1 polymer ?
#
loop_
_entity_poly.entity_id
_entity_poly.type
_entity_poly.pdbx_seq_one_letter_code
_entity_poly.pdbx_strand_id
1 'polypeptide(L)'
;MAAVDQLLLERGEYRPIEYLMLDGRLMYPDYEEWRSGGAEALDELLFGDRDEILGILRQAAEYARTLGLVAETVRYTAWGGEDPLPLSRDERLAAVLEEGYVKPPERPQMDLFMDTAGSSLANGVALALGRRDLPEAERCLEALHQADPGNPRLGGLERLVSVAQQAQAVPDDPEAALQRLEGEWLPLADELLGADSRDFLMPLWRVIHQALQEAPFDPARPRCHASYTAMRMRDWAAVVDAVEAVSDWPGQPVLVRRHLRAAEQLRQTESVMADLFRLCWHFPHEAAAVLDQGVLDLPRPWERFNDLEPELPVPQFPAWLLIVRPRMAAWLPEPDDRQPEEYRLLHALQRSLSRDRPGDAKTVQRRARLKELEPDLFHHYVRNL
;
A
#
# COMPACT_ATOMS: atom_id res chain seq x y z
N MET A 1 -6.58 -4.85 13.52
CA MET A 1 -5.95 -4.20 14.70
C MET A 1 -4.60 -3.61 14.39
N ALA A 2 -3.67 -4.38 13.81
CA ALA A 2 -2.37 -3.86 13.37
C ALA A 2 -2.45 -2.57 12.51
N ALA A 3 -3.46 -2.45 11.63
CA ALA A 3 -3.69 -1.23 10.85
C ALA A 3 -4.04 0.01 11.71
N VAL A 4 -4.70 -0.15 12.85
CA VAL A 4 -4.95 0.96 13.78
C VAL A 4 -3.64 1.37 14.47
N ASP A 5 -2.85 0.40 14.94
CA ASP A 5 -1.54 0.68 15.56
C ASP A 5 -0.60 1.38 14.57
N GLN A 6 -0.61 0.96 13.31
CA GLN A 6 0.15 1.60 12.23
C GLN A 6 -0.29 3.06 12.02
N LEU A 7 -1.60 3.35 11.95
CA LEU A 7 -2.09 4.72 11.83
C LEU A 7 -1.67 5.60 13.01
N LEU A 8 -1.70 5.06 14.23
CA LEU A 8 -1.27 5.80 15.41
C LEU A 8 0.24 6.04 15.44
N LEU A 9 1.04 5.14 14.88
CA LEU A 9 2.48 5.32 14.71
C LEU A 9 2.79 6.39 13.64
N GLU A 10 2.11 6.32 12.50
CA GLU A 10 2.39 7.16 11.32
C GLU A 10 1.79 8.57 11.43
N ARG A 11 0.58 8.68 11.99
CA ARG A 11 -0.22 9.93 11.98
C ARG A 11 -0.57 10.44 13.37
N GLY A 12 -0.39 9.63 14.41
CA GLY A 12 -0.80 9.99 15.78
C GLY A 12 -2.32 9.96 16.01
N GLU A 13 -3.11 9.60 15.00
CA GLU A 13 -4.57 9.57 15.01
C GLU A 13 -5.10 8.39 14.18
N TYR A 14 -6.33 7.99 14.47
CA TYR A 14 -7.08 7.04 13.65
C TYR A 14 -8.20 7.78 12.92
N ARG A 15 -8.24 7.65 11.60
CA ARG A 15 -9.31 8.15 10.72
C ARG A 15 -9.89 6.98 9.92
N PRO A 16 -11.22 6.78 9.87
CA PRO A 16 -11.83 5.67 9.16
C PRO A 16 -11.44 5.56 7.68
N ILE A 17 -11.40 6.69 6.97
CA ILE A 17 -11.00 6.72 5.54
C ILE A 17 -9.56 6.22 5.34
N GLU A 18 -8.64 6.60 6.24
CA GLU A 18 -7.25 6.18 6.18
C GLU A 18 -7.09 4.70 6.49
N TYR A 19 -7.89 4.19 7.42
CA TYR A 19 -7.98 2.77 7.69
C TYR A 19 -8.46 1.99 6.45
N LEU A 20 -9.50 2.47 5.77
CA LEU A 20 -10.03 1.82 4.57
C LEU A 20 -9.01 1.81 3.42
N MET A 21 -8.21 2.85 3.28
CA MET A 21 -7.10 2.86 2.33
C MET A 21 -6.00 1.87 2.70
N LEU A 22 -5.63 1.76 3.98
CA LEU A 22 -4.63 0.78 4.43
C LEU A 22 -5.12 -0.67 4.34
N ASP A 23 -6.40 -0.90 4.58
CA ASP A 23 -7.04 -2.22 4.42
C ASP A 23 -7.32 -2.53 2.94
N GLY A 24 -7.06 -1.61 1.99
CA GLY A 24 -7.33 -1.83 0.57
C GLY A 24 -8.82 -1.97 0.24
N ARG A 25 -9.70 -1.34 1.02
CA ARG A 25 -11.15 -1.23 0.74
C ARG A 25 -11.55 0.09 0.10
N LEU A 26 -10.63 1.03 0.03
CA LEU A 26 -10.75 2.27 -0.72
C LEU A 26 -9.42 2.49 -1.44
N MET A 27 -9.44 2.57 -2.77
CA MET A 27 -8.21 2.91 -3.50
C MET A 27 -8.02 4.42 -3.47
N TYR A 28 -6.77 4.86 -3.55
CA TYR A 28 -6.48 6.28 -3.52
C TYR A 28 -7.06 7.03 -4.75
N PRO A 29 -7.03 6.50 -5.98
CA PRO A 29 -7.71 7.13 -7.12
C PRO A 29 -9.20 7.37 -6.87
N ASP A 30 -9.90 6.39 -6.28
CA ASP A 30 -11.31 6.52 -5.93
C ASP A 30 -11.55 7.58 -4.84
N TYR A 31 -10.70 7.58 -3.81
CA TYR A 31 -10.71 8.64 -2.78
C TYR A 31 -10.55 10.01 -3.44
N GLU A 32 -9.59 10.18 -4.33
CA GLU A 32 -9.36 11.43 -5.06
C GLU A 32 -10.55 11.83 -5.94
N GLU A 33 -11.16 10.89 -6.67
CA GLU A 33 -12.37 11.14 -7.45
C GLU A 33 -13.49 11.70 -6.56
N TRP A 34 -13.73 11.09 -5.40
CA TRP A 34 -14.69 11.58 -4.42
C TRP A 34 -14.30 12.96 -3.85
N ARG A 35 -13.04 13.17 -3.49
CA ARG A 35 -12.52 14.46 -2.98
C ARG A 35 -12.64 15.59 -4.01
N SER A 36 -12.59 15.25 -5.29
CA SER A 36 -12.81 16.17 -6.41
C SER A 36 -14.29 16.35 -6.79
N GLY A 37 -15.22 15.68 -6.11
CA GLY A 37 -16.66 15.78 -6.37
C GLY A 37 -17.15 14.95 -7.57
N GLY A 38 -16.35 14.01 -8.06
CA GLY A 38 -16.72 13.12 -9.17
C GLY A 38 -17.71 12.03 -8.78
N ALA A 39 -17.76 11.65 -7.50
CA ALA A 39 -18.66 10.63 -6.96
C ALA A 39 -19.69 11.24 -6.00
N GLU A 40 -20.92 10.71 -6.04
CA GLU A 40 -22.02 11.20 -5.19
C GLU A 40 -21.90 10.81 -3.72
N ALA A 41 -21.19 9.73 -3.38
CA ALA A 41 -20.90 9.31 -2.01
C ALA A 41 -19.68 8.37 -1.98
N LEU A 42 -18.90 8.41 -0.89
CA LEU A 42 -17.70 7.59 -0.77
C LEU A 42 -18.02 6.07 -0.74
N ASP A 43 -19.15 5.68 -0.16
CA ASP A 43 -19.53 4.27 0.00
C ASP A 43 -19.85 3.53 -1.30
N GLU A 44 -20.04 4.25 -2.41
CA GLU A 44 -20.21 3.67 -3.75
C GLU A 44 -18.88 3.18 -4.34
N LEU A 45 -17.77 3.69 -3.81
CA LEU A 45 -16.41 3.41 -4.25
C LEU A 45 -15.70 2.36 -3.38
N LEU A 46 -16.34 1.91 -2.30
CA LEU A 46 -15.73 0.96 -1.38
C LEU A 46 -15.76 -0.47 -1.95
N PHE A 47 -14.66 -1.19 -1.79
CA PHE A 47 -14.53 -2.57 -2.19
C PHE A 47 -14.91 -3.54 -1.06
N GLY A 48 -15.83 -4.47 -1.37
CA GLY A 48 -16.26 -5.55 -0.48
C GLY A 48 -17.70 -5.39 0.00
N ASP A 49 -18.08 -6.25 0.95
CA ASP A 49 -19.42 -6.22 1.53
C ASP A 49 -19.56 -5.08 2.54
N ARG A 50 -20.69 -4.36 2.48
CA ARG A 50 -20.92 -3.17 3.30
C ARG A 50 -21.07 -3.49 4.78
N ASP A 51 -21.74 -4.59 5.13
CA ASP A 51 -21.91 -4.98 6.54
C ASP A 51 -20.57 -5.49 7.12
N GLU A 52 -19.74 -6.14 6.31
CA GLU A 52 -18.36 -6.50 6.68
C GLU A 52 -17.50 -5.25 6.97
N ILE A 53 -17.52 -4.26 6.06
CA ILE A 53 -16.82 -2.98 6.23
C ILE A 53 -17.26 -2.29 7.53
N LEU A 54 -18.58 -2.20 7.75
CA LEU A 54 -19.14 -1.61 8.95
C LEU A 54 -18.68 -2.35 10.22
N GLY A 55 -18.65 -3.69 10.18
CA GLY A 55 -18.16 -4.53 11.27
C GLY A 55 -16.70 -4.24 11.61
N ILE A 56 -15.84 -4.16 10.59
CA ILE A 56 -14.41 -3.89 10.77
C ILE A 56 -14.18 -2.48 11.34
N LEU A 57 -14.85 -1.47 10.82
CA LEU A 57 -14.71 -0.09 11.30
C LEU A 57 -15.18 0.06 12.76
N ARG A 58 -16.27 -0.64 13.16
CA ARG A 58 -16.73 -0.67 14.54
C ARG A 58 -15.71 -1.34 15.47
N GLN A 59 -15.12 -2.45 15.04
CA GLN A 59 -14.08 -3.12 15.82
C GLN A 59 -12.83 -2.24 15.97
N ALA A 60 -12.44 -1.53 14.92
CA ALA A 60 -11.33 -0.58 14.97
C ALA A 60 -11.61 0.59 15.92
N ALA A 61 -12.82 1.17 15.86
CA ALA A 61 -13.29 2.20 16.78
C ALA A 61 -13.29 1.74 18.25
N GLU A 62 -13.81 0.54 18.52
CA GLU A 62 -13.81 -0.04 19.88
C GLU A 62 -12.39 -0.16 20.43
N TYR A 63 -11.45 -0.63 19.63
CA TYR A 63 -10.05 -0.70 20.05
C TYR A 63 -9.39 0.65 20.22
N ALA A 64 -9.66 1.63 19.35
CA ALA A 64 -9.17 2.98 19.55
C ALA A 64 -9.60 3.53 20.92
N ARG A 65 -10.85 3.24 21.34
CA ARG A 65 -11.33 3.57 22.68
C ARG A 65 -10.63 2.79 23.79
N THR A 66 -10.31 1.49 23.61
CA THR A 66 -9.55 0.74 24.61
C THR A 66 -8.12 1.27 24.81
N LEU A 67 -7.55 1.90 23.77
CA LEU A 67 -6.28 2.62 23.85
C LEU A 67 -6.39 4.01 24.50
N GLY A 68 -7.59 4.43 24.91
CA GLY A 68 -7.84 5.71 25.58
C GLY A 68 -7.99 6.91 24.63
N LEU A 69 -8.22 6.67 23.33
CA LEU A 69 -8.49 7.74 22.37
C LEU A 69 -9.91 8.28 22.52
N VAL A 70 -10.09 9.55 22.14
CA VAL A 70 -11.37 10.26 22.21
C VAL A 70 -11.92 10.44 20.79
N ALA A 71 -13.22 10.20 20.64
CA ALA A 71 -13.94 10.41 19.41
C ALA A 71 -14.05 11.89 19.06
N GLU A 72 -13.81 12.22 17.81
CA GLU A 72 -13.93 13.54 17.21
C GLU A 72 -14.73 13.43 15.91
N THR A 73 -15.70 14.34 15.70
CA THR A 73 -16.43 14.42 14.43
C THR A 73 -15.55 15.00 13.34
N VAL A 74 -15.34 14.23 12.28
CA VAL A 74 -14.58 14.61 11.08
C VAL A 74 -15.52 15.05 9.99
N ARG A 75 -15.17 16.13 9.31
CA ARG A 75 -15.89 16.59 8.12
C ARG A 75 -14.92 16.71 6.96
N TYR A 76 -15.38 16.27 5.80
CA TYR A 76 -14.63 16.31 4.56
C TYR A 76 -15.33 17.27 3.60
N THR A 77 -14.57 18.18 2.98
CA THR A 77 -15.07 19.16 1.99
C THR A 77 -14.35 19.00 0.67
N ALA A 78 -14.98 19.20 -0.48
CA ALA A 78 -14.28 19.04 -1.76
C ALA A 78 -12.94 19.79 -1.81
N TRP A 79 -11.92 19.26 -2.50
CA TRP A 79 -10.66 19.98 -2.68
C TRP A 79 -10.91 21.29 -3.44
N GLY A 80 -10.35 22.39 -2.94
CA GLY A 80 -10.61 23.74 -3.46
C GLY A 80 -12.03 24.26 -3.26
N GLY A 81 -12.84 23.61 -2.41
CA GLY A 81 -14.22 23.99 -2.13
C GLY A 81 -14.59 23.89 -0.65
N GLU A 82 -15.70 24.54 -0.29
CA GLU A 82 -16.25 24.52 1.08
C GLU A 82 -17.41 23.50 1.24
N ASP A 83 -17.90 22.96 0.13
CA ASP A 83 -19.05 22.06 0.15
C ASP A 83 -18.73 20.74 0.85
N PRO A 84 -19.51 20.35 1.87
CA PRO A 84 -19.31 19.08 2.57
C PRO A 84 -19.60 17.92 1.63
N LEU A 85 -18.72 16.92 1.63
CA LEU A 85 -18.87 15.72 0.83
C LEU A 85 -19.64 14.65 1.60
N PRO A 86 -20.68 14.06 0.99
CA PRO A 86 -21.39 12.92 1.57
C PRO A 86 -20.48 11.69 1.65
N LEU A 87 -20.50 11.01 2.79
CA LEU A 87 -19.71 9.81 3.04
C LEU A 87 -20.46 8.52 2.68
N SER A 88 -21.76 8.46 2.96
CA SER A 88 -22.59 7.29 2.65
C SER A 88 -24.07 7.64 2.63
N ARG A 89 -24.86 6.89 1.86
CA ARG A 89 -26.33 6.91 1.92
C ARG A 89 -26.88 6.03 3.06
N ASP A 90 -26.08 5.13 3.62
CA ASP A 90 -26.42 4.37 4.83
C ASP A 90 -25.98 5.16 6.07
N GLU A 91 -26.95 5.66 6.83
CA GLU A 91 -26.71 6.44 8.06
C GLU A 91 -25.80 5.73 9.06
N ARG A 92 -25.84 4.39 9.13
CA ARG A 92 -25.01 3.61 10.05
C ARG A 92 -23.54 3.65 9.65
N LEU A 93 -23.27 3.62 8.35
CA LEU A 93 -21.92 3.69 7.82
C LEU A 93 -21.41 5.13 7.85
N ALA A 94 -22.24 6.10 7.46
CA ALA A 94 -21.91 7.52 7.56
C ALA A 94 -21.47 7.92 8.97
N ALA A 95 -22.24 7.54 10.00
CA ALA A 95 -21.91 7.86 11.39
C ALA A 95 -20.53 7.32 11.83
N VAL A 96 -20.15 6.14 11.35
CA VAL A 96 -18.84 5.55 11.69
C VAL A 96 -17.71 6.21 10.90
N LEU A 97 -17.95 6.59 9.64
CA LEU A 97 -16.98 7.31 8.81
C LEU A 97 -16.72 8.74 9.30
N GLU A 98 -17.70 9.35 9.95
CA GLU A 98 -17.60 10.68 10.56
C GLU A 98 -16.88 10.68 11.92
N GLU A 99 -16.60 9.51 12.52
CA GLU A 99 -16.00 9.41 13.86
C GLU A 99 -14.50 9.07 13.77
N GLY A 100 -13.66 10.10 13.86
CA GLY A 100 -12.21 9.99 14.00
C GLY A 100 -11.82 9.84 15.47
N TYR A 101 -10.61 9.34 15.73
CA TYR A 101 -10.13 9.12 17.10
C TYR A 101 -8.73 9.68 17.28
N VAL A 102 -8.61 10.58 18.24
CA VAL A 102 -7.37 11.31 18.55
C VAL A 102 -6.98 11.08 20.00
N LYS A 103 -5.71 11.33 20.33
CA LYS A 103 -5.29 11.34 21.74
C LYS A 103 -6.06 12.44 22.48
N PRO A 104 -6.48 12.20 23.73
CA PRO A 104 -7.10 13.25 24.54
C PRO A 104 -6.16 14.45 24.54
N PRO A 105 -6.67 15.67 24.30
CA PRO A 105 -5.83 16.85 24.41
C PRO A 105 -5.24 16.87 25.82
N GLU A 106 -3.91 16.83 25.94
CA GLU A 106 -3.26 17.24 27.17
C GLU A 106 -3.78 18.64 27.48
N ARG A 107 -4.24 18.88 28.72
CA ARG A 107 -4.85 20.16 29.10
C ARG A 107 -3.97 21.28 28.55
N PRO A 108 -4.46 22.12 27.62
CA PRO A 108 -3.64 23.18 27.09
C PRO A 108 -3.33 24.10 28.27
N GLN A 109 -2.08 24.09 28.73
CA GLN A 109 -1.53 25.32 29.25
C GLN A 109 -1.59 26.27 28.05
N MET A 110 -2.61 27.13 28.05
CA MET A 110 -2.75 28.18 27.05
C MET A 110 -1.49 29.03 27.15
N ASP A 111 -0.50 28.71 26.34
CA ASP A 111 0.66 29.54 26.18
C ASP A 111 0.20 30.71 25.31
N LEU A 112 -0.28 31.76 25.99
CA LEU A 112 -0.84 32.98 25.40
C LEU A 112 0.13 33.68 24.42
N PHE A 113 1.38 33.21 24.34
CA PHE A 113 2.44 33.66 23.45
C PHE A 113 2.55 32.87 22.13
N MET A 114 1.88 31.72 21.99
CA MET A 114 1.94 30.87 20.77
C MET A 114 0.81 31.15 19.77
N ASP A 115 -0.34 31.67 20.22
CA ASP A 115 -1.48 32.06 19.38
C ASP A 115 -1.32 33.48 18.80
N THR A 116 -0.19 33.72 18.14
CA THR A 116 -0.01 34.97 17.39
C THR A 116 -0.76 34.91 16.07
N ALA A 117 -1.11 36.08 15.52
CA ALA A 117 -1.69 36.18 14.18
C ALA A 117 -0.81 35.47 13.12
N GLY A 118 0.52 35.49 13.29
CA GLY A 118 1.47 34.77 12.43
C GLY A 118 1.28 33.24 12.48
N SER A 119 1.15 32.65 13.67
CA SER A 119 0.90 31.20 13.82
C SER A 119 -0.43 30.78 13.16
N SER A 120 -1.49 31.58 13.35
CA SER A 120 -2.80 31.30 12.74
C SER A 120 -2.73 31.37 11.21
N LEU A 121 -2.03 32.36 10.65
CA LEU A 121 -1.89 32.52 9.20
C LEU A 121 -1.00 31.40 8.61
N ALA A 122 0.10 31.04 9.26
CA ALA A 122 0.94 29.92 8.83
C ALA A 122 0.17 28.59 8.81
N ASN A 123 -0.66 28.34 9.82
CA ASN A 123 -1.56 27.17 9.83
C ASN A 123 -2.65 27.28 8.75
N GLY A 124 -3.14 28.48 8.46
CA GLY A 124 -4.06 28.73 7.35
C GLY A 124 -3.46 28.36 5.99
N VAL A 125 -2.21 28.75 5.72
CA VAL A 125 -1.50 28.36 4.48
C VAL A 125 -1.36 26.84 4.40
N ALA A 126 -0.91 26.20 5.48
CA ALA A 126 -0.75 24.74 5.50
C ALA A 126 -2.07 24.00 5.24
N LEU A 127 -3.16 24.44 5.89
CA LEU A 127 -4.50 23.87 5.69
C LEU A 127 -4.99 24.04 4.25
N ALA A 128 -4.80 25.23 3.66
CA ALA A 128 -5.19 25.50 2.28
C ALA A 128 -4.41 24.63 1.29
N LEU A 129 -3.09 24.47 1.50
CA LEU A 129 -2.25 23.57 0.70
C LEU A 129 -2.69 22.11 0.81
N GLY A 130 -2.99 21.62 2.02
CA GLY A 130 -3.53 20.26 2.22
C GLY A 130 -4.88 20.04 1.54
N ARG A 131 -5.70 21.09 1.46
CA ARG A 131 -6.98 21.10 0.72
C ARG A 131 -6.84 21.37 -0.77
N ARG A 132 -5.62 21.57 -1.27
CA ARG A 132 -5.31 21.97 -2.64
C ARG A 132 -6.03 23.25 -3.08
N ASP A 133 -6.29 24.14 -2.13
CA ASP A 133 -6.86 25.47 -2.37
C ASP A 133 -5.71 26.48 -2.53
N LEU A 134 -5.16 26.52 -3.75
CA LEU A 134 -4.05 27.41 -4.08
C LEU A 134 -4.41 28.90 -3.89
N PRO A 135 -5.58 29.40 -4.35
CA PRO A 135 -5.98 30.78 -4.11
C PRO A 135 -6.00 31.17 -2.63
N GLU A 136 -6.55 30.32 -1.76
CA GLU A 136 -6.60 30.59 -0.32
C GLU A 136 -5.22 30.50 0.32
N ALA A 137 -4.37 29.57 -0.14
CA ALA A 137 -2.98 29.46 0.30
C ALA A 137 -2.19 30.72 -0.03
N GLU A 138 -2.31 31.25 -1.24
CA GLU A 138 -1.68 32.50 -1.68
C GLU A 138 -2.16 33.70 -0.85
N ARG A 139 -3.48 33.79 -0.62
CA ARG A 139 -4.07 34.85 0.21
C ARG A 139 -3.56 34.83 1.65
N CYS A 140 -3.52 33.64 2.26
CA CYS A 140 -2.99 33.48 3.63
C CYS A 140 -1.49 33.75 3.70
N LEU A 141 -0.73 33.38 2.66
CA LEU A 141 0.70 33.60 2.57
C LEU A 141 1.03 35.09 2.46
N GLU A 142 0.31 35.84 1.63
CA GLU A 142 0.46 37.28 1.53
C GLU A 142 0.15 37.98 2.86
N ALA A 143 -0.94 37.57 3.53
CA ALA A 143 -1.28 38.08 4.85
C ALA A 143 -0.21 37.74 5.91
N LEU A 144 0.38 36.54 5.86
CA LEU A 144 1.47 36.14 6.75
C LEU A 144 2.71 37.01 6.51
N HIS A 145 3.08 37.23 5.25
CA HIS A 145 4.22 38.05 4.88
C HIS A 145 4.07 39.50 5.38
N GLN A 146 2.83 40.02 5.44
CA GLN A 146 2.55 41.36 5.99
C GLN A 146 2.51 41.39 7.53
N ALA A 147 1.92 40.37 8.15
CA ALA A 147 1.68 40.35 9.60
C ALA A 147 2.90 39.89 10.42
N ASP A 148 3.67 38.93 9.90
CA ASP A 148 4.84 38.35 10.57
C ASP A 148 5.91 37.90 9.55
N PRO A 149 6.68 38.85 8.96
CA PRO A 149 7.76 38.51 8.02
C PRO A 149 8.89 37.67 8.63
N GLY A 150 8.99 37.63 9.97
CA GLY A 150 10.00 36.87 10.71
C GLY A 150 9.58 35.44 11.03
N ASN A 151 8.40 35.00 10.59
CA ASN A 151 7.89 33.68 10.91
C ASN A 151 8.82 32.58 10.38
N PRO A 152 9.27 31.63 11.23
CA PRO A 152 10.24 30.62 10.83
C PRO A 152 9.72 29.68 9.73
N ARG A 153 8.39 29.52 9.57
CA ARG A 153 7.78 28.66 8.54
C ARG A 153 7.58 29.36 7.21
N LEU A 154 7.69 30.69 7.14
CA LEU A 154 7.33 31.50 5.97
C LEU A 154 8.07 31.02 4.70
N GLY A 155 9.40 30.95 4.72
CA GLY A 155 10.17 30.53 3.54
C GLY A 155 9.96 29.06 3.14
N GLY A 156 9.49 28.22 4.06
CA GLY A 156 9.05 26.86 3.74
C GLY A 156 7.71 26.85 3.02
N LEU A 157 6.75 27.61 3.53
CA LEU A 157 5.41 27.76 2.95
C LEU A 157 5.42 28.43 1.58
N GLU A 158 6.26 29.46 1.38
CA GLU A 158 6.48 30.10 0.07
C GLU A 158 6.94 29.08 -0.98
N ARG A 159 7.86 28.19 -0.61
CA ARG A 159 8.32 27.11 -1.49
C ARG A 159 7.20 26.14 -1.82
N LEU A 160 6.40 25.71 -0.84
CA LEU A 160 5.28 24.79 -1.11
C LEU A 160 4.18 25.41 -1.99
N VAL A 161 3.86 26.70 -1.83
CA VAL A 161 2.96 27.41 -2.75
C VAL A 161 3.52 27.41 -4.17
N SER A 162 4.82 27.67 -4.36
CA SER A 162 5.46 27.59 -5.68
C SER A 162 5.43 26.17 -6.28
N VAL A 163 5.58 25.14 -5.45
CA VAL A 163 5.45 23.74 -5.89
C VAL A 163 4.03 23.44 -6.38
N ALA A 164 3.01 23.91 -5.67
CA ALA A 164 1.61 23.74 -6.07
C ALA A 164 1.32 24.35 -7.46
N GLN A 165 1.90 25.51 -7.74
CA GLN A 165 1.80 26.16 -9.06
C GLN A 165 2.48 25.34 -10.16
N GLN A 166 3.64 24.75 -9.87
CA GLN A 166 4.40 23.92 -10.82
C GLN A 166 3.73 22.57 -11.12
N ALA A 167 2.94 22.04 -10.18
CA ALA A 167 2.27 20.73 -10.30
C ALA A 167 1.16 20.67 -11.36
N GLN A 168 1.00 21.71 -12.19
CA GLN A 168 0.03 21.77 -13.28
C GLN A 168 0.61 21.35 -14.64
N ALA A 169 1.94 21.29 -14.77
CA ALA A 169 2.61 21.01 -16.04
C ALA A 169 3.38 19.69 -16.00
N VAL A 170 3.34 18.95 -17.12
CA VAL A 170 4.17 17.76 -17.32
C VAL A 170 5.64 18.21 -17.44
N PRO A 171 6.55 17.67 -16.61
CA PRO A 171 7.95 18.08 -16.64
C PRO A 171 8.67 17.55 -17.89
N ASP A 172 9.54 18.37 -18.47
CA ASP A 172 10.39 17.97 -19.60
C ASP A 172 11.44 16.91 -19.20
N ASP A 173 11.95 17.00 -17.96
CA ASP A 173 12.88 16.03 -17.37
C ASP A 173 12.22 15.36 -16.15
N PRO A 174 11.56 14.21 -16.34
CA PRO A 174 10.88 13.51 -15.24
C PRO A 174 11.85 12.92 -14.21
N GLU A 175 13.09 12.60 -14.59
CA GLU A 175 14.08 12.05 -13.66
C GLU A 175 14.55 13.13 -12.68
N ALA A 176 14.88 14.32 -13.17
CA ALA A 176 15.21 15.46 -12.31
C ALA A 176 14.03 15.91 -11.45
N ALA A 177 12.81 15.90 -12.00
CA ALA A 177 11.60 16.22 -11.24
C ALA A 177 11.36 15.23 -10.10
N LEU A 178 11.55 13.93 -10.36
CA LEU A 178 11.43 12.88 -9.36
C LEU A 178 12.48 13.02 -8.25
N GLN A 179 13.73 13.28 -8.60
CA GLN A 179 14.80 13.50 -7.61
C GLN A 179 14.51 14.69 -6.70
N ARG A 180 14.02 15.80 -7.27
CA ARG A 180 13.66 17.00 -6.50
C ARG A 180 12.45 16.75 -5.60
N LEU A 181 11.43 16.05 -6.12
CA LEU A 181 10.26 15.67 -5.34
C LEU A 181 10.65 14.86 -4.11
N GLU A 182 11.48 13.84 -4.27
CA GLU A 182 11.88 12.96 -3.17
C GLU A 182 12.91 13.59 -2.23
N GLY A 183 13.85 14.36 -2.76
CA GLY A 183 14.97 14.91 -2.00
C GLY A 183 14.67 16.23 -1.28
N GLU A 184 13.75 17.03 -1.82
CA GLU A 184 13.50 18.39 -1.31
C GLU A 184 12.05 18.60 -0.89
N TRP A 185 11.10 18.29 -1.78
CA TRP A 185 9.72 18.70 -1.59
C TRP A 185 8.94 17.79 -0.65
N LEU A 186 9.20 16.48 -0.70
CA LEU A 186 8.57 15.53 0.20
C LEU A 186 8.96 15.75 1.67
N PRO A 187 10.25 15.86 2.03
CA PRO A 187 10.63 16.18 3.41
C PRO A 187 10.06 17.52 3.90
N LEU A 188 10.01 18.53 3.03
CA LEU A 188 9.47 19.85 3.37
C LEU A 188 7.94 19.81 3.60
N ALA A 189 7.22 19.07 2.76
CA ALA A 189 5.77 18.87 2.92
C ALA A 189 5.47 18.05 4.18
N ASP A 190 6.25 17.01 4.47
CA ASP A 190 6.10 16.22 5.70
C ASP A 190 6.34 17.10 6.95
N GLU A 191 7.36 17.96 6.93
CA GLU A 191 7.66 18.88 8.02
C GLU A 191 6.55 19.92 8.25
N LEU A 192 6.01 20.51 7.18
CA LEU A 192 5.11 21.65 7.28
C LEU A 192 3.62 21.30 7.27
N LEU A 193 3.24 20.21 6.62
CA LEU A 193 1.86 19.77 6.42
C LEU A 193 1.53 18.48 7.17
N GLY A 194 2.54 17.71 7.59
CA GLY A 194 2.34 16.45 8.29
C GLY A 194 1.46 15.49 7.49
N ALA A 195 0.31 15.13 8.06
CA ALA A 195 -0.61 14.17 7.48
C ALA A 195 -1.18 14.59 6.11
N ASP A 196 -1.21 15.89 5.80
CA ASP A 196 -1.73 16.42 4.54
C ASP A 196 -0.69 16.42 3.39
N SER A 197 0.57 16.08 3.69
CA SER A 197 1.68 16.03 2.72
C SER A 197 1.36 15.13 1.51
N ARG A 198 0.76 13.95 1.74
CA ARG A 198 0.37 13.02 0.67
C ARG A 198 -0.58 13.67 -0.31
N ASP A 199 -1.67 14.25 0.20
CA ASP A 199 -2.73 14.80 -0.62
C ASP A 199 -2.21 16.03 -1.37
N PHE A 200 -1.36 16.84 -0.74
CA PHE A 200 -0.69 17.98 -1.35
C PHE A 200 0.23 17.59 -2.53
N LEU A 201 1.08 16.56 -2.37
CA LEU A 201 2.08 16.18 -3.38
C LEU A 201 1.52 15.36 -4.54
N MET A 202 0.30 14.81 -4.40
CA MET A 202 -0.27 13.91 -5.39
C MET A 202 -0.38 14.49 -6.82
N PRO A 203 -0.79 15.75 -7.04
CA PRO A 203 -0.83 16.32 -8.38
C PRO A 203 0.55 16.30 -9.06
N LEU A 204 1.61 16.49 -8.29
CA LEU A 204 2.97 16.42 -8.82
C LEU A 204 3.38 14.99 -9.16
N TRP A 205 3.06 14.01 -8.31
CA TRP A 205 3.25 12.60 -8.64
C TRP A 205 2.56 12.23 -9.94
N ARG A 206 1.35 12.75 -10.18
CA ARG A 206 0.58 12.52 -11.41
C ARG A 206 1.26 13.08 -12.66
N VAL A 207 1.71 14.34 -12.65
CA VAL A 207 2.36 14.91 -13.84
C VAL A 207 3.70 14.23 -14.15
N ILE A 208 4.44 13.79 -13.13
CA ILE A 208 5.66 12.99 -13.31
C ILE A 208 5.31 11.60 -13.83
N HIS A 209 4.27 10.96 -13.29
CA HIS A 209 3.79 9.68 -13.80
C HIS A 209 3.42 9.76 -15.28
N GLN A 210 2.67 10.79 -15.68
CA GLN A 210 2.32 11.04 -17.08
C GLN A 210 3.55 11.16 -17.98
N ALA A 211 4.59 11.88 -17.53
CA ALA A 211 5.85 11.98 -18.28
C ALA A 211 6.60 10.63 -18.42
N LEU A 212 6.35 9.68 -17.50
CA LEU A 212 7.01 8.37 -17.46
C LEU A 212 6.21 7.23 -18.08
N GLN A 213 4.95 7.44 -18.52
CA GLN A 213 4.10 6.36 -19.01
C GLN A 213 4.70 5.57 -20.18
N GLU A 214 5.36 6.28 -21.10
CA GLU A 214 5.99 5.69 -22.28
C GLU A 214 7.49 5.40 -22.10
N ALA A 215 8.03 5.63 -20.90
CA ALA A 215 9.45 5.43 -20.64
C ALA A 215 9.76 3.92 -20.52
N PRO A 216 10.72 3.38 -21.28
CA PRO A 216 11.10 1.98 -21.18
C PRO A 216 11.72 1.71 -19.79
N PHE A 217 11.50 0.50 -19.27
CA PHE A 217 12.14 0.09 -18.02
C PHE A 217 13.67 -0.03 -18.17
N ASP A 218 14.38 0.67 -17.30
CA ASP A 218 15.85 0.61 -17.16
C ASP A 218 16.21 0.06 -15.77
N PRO A 219 16.81 -1.14 -15.66
CA PRO A 219 17.22 -1.71 -14.38
C PRO A 219 18.23 -0.86 -13.60
N ALA A 220 19.01 0.00 -14.27
CA ALA A 220 19.93 0.93 -13.62
C ALA A 220 19.21 2.14 -13.01
N ARG A 221 18.00 2.45 -13.51
CA ARG A 221 17.15 3.56 -13.05
C ARG A 221 15.72 3.08 -12.83
N PRO A 222 15.49 2.12 -11.92
CA PRO A 222 14.19 1.47 -11.78
C PRO A 222 13.09 2.41 -11.28
N ARG A 223 13.45 3.55 -10.68
CA ARG A 223 12.49 4.59 -10.25
C ARG A 223 11.95 5.42 -11.41
N CYS A 224 12.67 5.51 -12.53
CA CYS A 224 12.25 6.21 -13.75
C CYS A 224 11.35 5.33 -14.62
N HIS A 225 10.36 4.68 -14.00
CA HIS A 225 9.40 3.81 -14.67
C HIS A 225 8.01 4.08 -14.09
N ALA A 226 6.97 4.06 -14.92
CA ALA A 226 5.61 4.39 -14.53
C ALA A 226 5.09 3.55 -13.35
N SER A 227 5.51 2.28 -13.23
CA SER A 227 5.12 1.45 -12.07
C SER A 227 5.61 1.98 -10.73
N TYR A 228 6.72 2.73 -10.69
CA TYR A 228 7.21 3.34 -9.46
C TYR A 228 6.29 4.48 -9.00
N THR A 229 5.99 5.41 -9.90
CA THR A 229 5.15 6.57 -9.59
C THR A 229 3.71 6.16 -9.32
N ALA A 230 3.17 5.17 -10.03
CA ALA A 230 1.86 4.59 -9.75
C ALA A 230 1.77 3.99 -8.33
N MET A 231 2.83 3.31 -7.85
CA MET A 231 2.88 2.84 -6.45
C MET A 231 2.87 4.00 -5.44
N ARG A 232 3.57 5.10 -5.74
CA ARG A 232 3.57 6.30 -4.87
C ARG A 232 2.20 6.96 -4.81
N MET A 233 1.46 6.89 -5.91
CA MET A 233 0.07 7.33 -6.02
C MET A 233 -0.94 6.33 -5.43
N ARG A 234 -0.48 5.13 -5.03
CA ARG A 234 -1.32 3.99 -4.61
C ARG A 234 -2.38 3.61 -5.65
N ASP A 235 -2.06 3.82 -6.92
CA ASP A 235 -2.85 3.35 -8.05
C ASP A 235 -2.35 1.95 -8.43
N TRP A 236 -2.82 0.94 -7.68
CA TRP A 236 -2.31 -0.42 -7.80
C TRP A 236 -2.66 -1.07 -9.14
N ALA A 237 -3.77 -0.67 -9.78
CA ALA A 237 -4.12 -1.13 -11.12
C ALA A 237 -3.10 -0.60 -12.14
N ALA A 238 -2.78 0.70 -12.10
CA ALA A 238 -1.75 1.26 -12.98
C ALA A 238 -0.34 0.67 -12.74
N VAL A 239 -0.05 0.19 -11.52
CA VAL A 239 1.20 -0.55 -11.25
C VAL A 239 1.24 -1.86 -12.04
N VAL A 240 0.14 -2.64 -12.00
CA VAL A 240 0.03 -3.91 -12.74
C VAL A 240 0.20 -3.64 -14.24
N ASP A 241 -0.59 -2.73 -14.80
CA ASP A 241 -0.55 -2.39 -16.23
C ASP A 241 0.85 -1.96 -16.69
N ALA A 242 1.49 -1.08 -15.93
CA ALA A 242 2.84 -0.61 -16.25
C ALA A 242 3.90 -1.72 -16.15
N VAL A 243 3.76 -2.65 -15.20
CA VAL A 243 4.69 -3.78 -15.07
C VAL A 243 4.48 -4.77 -16.22
N GLU A 244 3.24 -5.17 -16.49
CA GLU A 244 2.91 -6.18 -17.51
C GLU A 244 3.20 -5.69 -18.94
N ALA A 245 3.23 -4.38 -19.17
CA ALA A 245 3.67 -3.78 -20.43
C ALA A 245 5.15 -4.07 -20.76
N VAL A 246 5.99 -4.41 -19.77
CA VAL A 246 7.40 -4.75 -19.99
C VAL A 246 7.52 -6.25 -20.32
N SER A 247 7.86 -6.58 -21.57
CA SER A 247 7.85 -7.97 -22.09
C SER A 247 8.61 -9.01 -21.26
N ASP A 248 9.70 -8.63 -20.59
CA ASP A 248 10.51 -9.51 -19.72
C ASP A 248 10.46 -9.08 -18.25
N TRP A 249 9.36 -8.46 -17.82
CA TRP A 249 9.17 -8.10 -16.41
C TRP A 249 9.37 -9.26 -15.42
N PRO A 250 9.03 -10.53 -15.74
CA PRO A 250 9.24 -11.63 -14.81
C PRO A 250 10.72 -11.91 -14.53
N GLY A 251 11.62 -11.50 -15.42
CA GLY A 251 13.07 -11.55 -15.25
C GLY A 251 13.65 -10.38 -14.44
N GLN A 252 12.84 -9.40 -14.04
CA GLN A 252 13.27 -8.20 -13.34
C GLN A 252 12.78 -8.23 -11.88
N PRO A 253 13.64 -8.50 -10.87
CA PRO A 253 13.21 -8.71 -9.49
C PRO A 253 12.46 -7.51 -8.91
N VAL A 254 12.88 -6.30 -9.26
CA VAL A 254 12.21 -5.07 -8.82
C VAL A 254 10.78 -5.02 -9.36
N LEU A 255 10.55 -5.35 -10.63
CA LEU A 255 9.20 -5.33 -11.21
C LEU A 255 8.31 -6.42 -10.61
N VAL A 256 8.85 -7.63 -10.40
CA VAL A 256 8.12 -8.73 -9.74
C VAL A 256 7.68 -8.31 -8.33
N ARG A 257 8.52 -7.63 -7.56
CA ARG A 257 8.15 -7.11 -6.22
C ARG A 257 7.05 -6.05 -6.29
N ARG A 258 7.09 -5.16 -7.28
CA ARG A 258 6.04 -4.14 -7.47
C ARG A 258 4.70 -4.77 -7.85
N HIS A 259 4.73 -5.76 -8.75
CA HIS A 259 3.56 -6.51 -9.16
C HIS A 259 2.96 -7.30 -7.98
N LEU A 260 3.80 -8.02 -7.21
CA LEU A 260 3.37 -8.72 -6.00
C LEU A 260 2.70 -7.78 -5.00
N ARG A 261 3.29 -6.60 -4.75
CA ARG A 261 2.70 -5.62 -3.83
C ARG A 261 1.38 -5.08 -4.36
N ALA A 262 1.28 -4.78 -5.65
CA ALA A 262 0.03 -4.33 -6.25
C ALA A 262 -1.06 -5.42 -6.18
N ALA A 263 -0.72 -6.66 -6.52
CA ALA A 263 -1.61 -7.81 -6.42
C ALA A 263 -2.10 -8.05 -4.99
N GLU A 264 -1.26 -7.83 -3.98
CA GLU A 264 -1.65 -7.94 -2.57
C GLU A 264 -2.70 -6.87 -2.21
N GLN A 265 -2.48 -5.63 -2.62
CA GLN A 265 -3.40 -4.52 -2.39
C GLN A 265 -4.73 -4.70 -3.14
N LEU A 266 -4.68 -5.30 -4.33
CA LEU A 266 -5.85 -5.68 -5.13
C LEU A 266 -6.49 -7.01 -4.68
N ARG A 267 -5.98 -7.65 -3.62
CA ARG A 267 -6.45 -8.93 -3.07
C ARG A 267 -6.44 -10.09 -4.08
N GLN A 268 -5.56 -10.02 -5.09
CA GLN A 268 -5.37 -11.03 -6.12
C GLN A 268 -4.45 -12.14 -5.62
N THR A 269 -4.98 -13.01 -4.74
CA THR A 269 -4.19 -14.02 -4.03
C THR A 269 -3.41 -14.96 -4.97
N GLU A 270 -3.98 -15.35 -6.11
CA GLU A 270 -3.31 -16.19 -7.09
C GLU A 270 -2.06 -15.51 -7.68
N SER A 271 -2.18 -14.24 -8.07
CA SER A 271 -1.07 -13.43 -8.59
C SER A 271 0.02 -13.24 -7.54
N VAL A 272 -0.36 -12.91 -6.29
CA VAL A 272 0.60 -12.77 -5.18
C VAL A 272 1.43 -14.04 -5.00
N MET A 273 0.77 -15.21 -5.00
CA MET A 273 1.46 -16.48 -4.85
C MET A 273 2.36 -16.80 -6.05
N ALA A 274 1.89 -16.52 -7.27
CA ALA A 274 2.68 -16.76 -8.48
C ALA A 274 3.96 -15.93 -8.49
N ASP A 275 3.88 -14.65 -8.12
CA ASP A 275 5.06 -13.77 -8.03
C ASP A 275 5.99 -14.16 -6.89
N LEU A 276 5.44 -14.51 -5.73
CA LEU A 276 6.24 -14.96 -4.60
C LEU A 276 7.03 -16.21 -4.96
N PHE A 277 6.39 -17.18 -5.62
CA PHE A 277 7.05 -18.40 -6.05
C PHE A 277 8.13 -18.11 -7.10
N ARG A 278 7.85 -17.20 -8.04
CA ARG A 278 8.85 -16.71 -8.99
C ARG A 278 10.05 -16.09 -8.30
N LEU A 279 9.83 -15.24 -7.29
CA LEU A 279 10.91 -14.68 -6.48
C LEU A 279 11.70 -15.81 -5.78
N CYS A 280 11.03 -16.80 -5.19
CA CYS A 280 11.72 -17.90 -4.52
C CYS A 280 12.66 -18.65 -5.46
N TRP A 281 12.20 -18.94 -6.69
CA TRP A 281 12.98 -19.71 -7.66
C TRP A 281 14.11 -18.93 -8.32
N HIS A 282 13.89 -17.66 -8.67
CA HIS A 282 14.83 -16.89 -9.48
C HIS A 282 15.59 -15.81 -8.70
N PHE A 283 15.03 -15.33 -7.58
CA PHE A 283 15.56 -14.21 -6.79
C PHE A 283 15.46 -14.51 -5.27
N PRO A 284 16.09 -15.59 -4.77
CA PRO A 284 15.85 -16.09 -3.41
C PRO A 284 16.16 -15.08 -2.30
N HIS A 285 17.11 -14.16 -2.51
CA HIS A 285 17.39 -13.10 -1.54
C HIS A 285 16.23 -12.09 -1.44
N GLU A 286 15.64 -11.69 -2.57
CA GLU A 286 14.49 -10.81 -2.61
C GLU A 286 13.23 -11.50 -2.05
N ALA A 287 13.08 -12.80 -2.30
CA ALA A 287 11.99 -13.60 -1.73
C ALA A 287 12.04 -13.62 -0.20
N ALA A 288 13.23 -13.88 0.38
CA ALA A 288 13.41 -13.86 1.83
C ALA A 288 13.05 -12.49 2.42
N ALA A 289 13.52 -11.39 1.81
CA ALA A 289 13.20 -10.04 2.26
C ALA A 289 11.69 -9.74 2.22
N VAL A 290 10.96 -10.22 1.20
CA VAL A 290 9.50 -10.07 1.13
C VAL A 290 8.79 -10.92 2.19
N LEU A 291 9.24 -12.15 2.41
CA LEU A 291 8.67 -13.05 3.41
C LEU A 291 8.91 -12.55 4.84
N ASP A 292 10.08 -11.98 5.12
CA ASP A 292 10.43 -11.37 6.41
C ASP A 292 9.60 -10.12 6.72
N GLN A 293 9.22 -9.35 5.70
CA GLN A 293 8.30 -8.22 5.86
C GLN A 293 6.86 -8.65 6.15
N GLY A 294 6.55 -9.93 5.92
CA GLY A 294 5.22 -10.50 6.03
C GLY A 294 4.41 -10.25 4.76
N VAL A 295 4.03 -11.33 4.10
CA VAL A 295 3.13 -11.32 2.95
C VAL A 295 1.99 -12.31 3.20
N LEU A 296 0.76 -11.92 2.90
CA LEU A 296 -0.43 -12.75 3.16
C LEU A 296 -0.43 -13.32 4.59
N ASP A 297 -0.78 -14.59 4.73
CA ASP A 297 -0.79 -15.36 5.98
C ASP A 297 0.46 -16.26 6.12
N LEU A 298 1.58 -15.87 5.50
CA LEU A 298 2.82 -16.64 5.44
C LEU A 298 3.87 -16.41 6.54
N PRO A 299 3.80 -15.41 7.46
CA PRO A 299 4.84 -15.25 8.49
C PRO A 299 5.12 -16.54 9.30
N ARG A 300 4.07 -17.22 9.76
CA ARG A 300 4.21 -18.49 10.52
C ARG A 300 4.76 -19.64 9.67
N PRO A 301 4.23 -19.92 8.46
CA PRO A 301 4.87 -20.87 7.55
C PRO A 301 6.34 -20.56 7.27
N TRP A 302 6.69 -19.28 7.12
CA TRP A 302 8.05 -18.87 6.82
C TRP A 302 9.01 -19.11 7.99
N GLU A 303 8.62 -18.72 9.22
CA GLU A 303 9.36 -19.07 10.45
C GLU A 303 9.61 -20.58 10.55
N ARG A 304 8.55 -21.38 10.35
CA ARG A 304 8.65 -22.85 10.37
C ARG A 304 9.55 -23.42 9.27
N PHE A 305 9.66 -22.75 8.13
CA PHE A 305 10.54 -23.17 7.04
C PHE A 305 12.02 -22.90 7.39
N ASN A 306 12.30 -21.76 8.00
CA ASN A 306 13.65 -21.40 8.43
C ASN A 306 14.17 -22.32 9.55
N ASP A 307 13.28 -22.88 10.37
CA ASP A 307 13.61 -23.81 11.47
C ASP A 307 13.61 -25.30 11.06
N LEU A 308 13.63 -25.63 9.76
CA LEU A 308 13.58 -27.03 9.30
C LEU A 308 14.87 -27.79 9.57
N GLU A 309 14.72 -29.06 9.96
CA GLU A 309 15.82 -30.04 10.01
C GLU A 309 15.47 -31.29 9.18
N PRO A 310 16.21 -31.58 8.08
CA PRO A 310 17.31 -30.77 7.51
C PRO A 310 16.83 -29.43 6.92
N GLU A 311 17.73 -28.44 6.88
CA GLU A 311 17.48 -27.12 6.30
C GLU A 311 17.18 -27.22 4.79
N LEU A 312 16.27 -26.39 4.29
CA LEU A 312 15.95 -26.29 2.86
C LEU A 312 16.29 -24.88 2.35
N PRO A 313 16.83 -24.75 1.13
CA PRO A 313 17.10 -23.43 0.56
C PRO A 313 15.80 -22.76 0.10
N VAL A 314 15.77 -21.42 0.07
CA VAL A 314 14.59 -20.61 -0.30
C VAL A 314 13.86 -21.07 -1.58
N PRO A 315 14.53 -21.49 -2.68
CA PRO A 315 13.83 -22.00 -3.86
C PRO A 315 12.92 -23.21 -3.59
N GLN A 316 13.14 -23.94 -2.49
CA GLN A 316 12.30 -25.05 -2.07
C GLN A 316 11.09 -24.64 -1.22
N PHE A 317 10.99 -23.37 -0.81
CA PHE A 317 9.86 -22.88 -0.02
C PHE A 317 8.50 -23.10 -0.72
N PRO A 318 8.31 -22.81 -2.02
CA PRO A 318 7.05 -23.10 -2.72
C PRO A 318 6.65 -24.58 -2.67
N ALA A 319 7.63 -25.47 -2.87
CA ALA A 319 7.41 -26.90 -2.87
C ALA A 319 7.07 -27.41 -1.46
N TRP A 320 7.81 -26.96 -0.45
CA TRP A 320 7.53 -27.24 0.95
C TRP A 320 6.17 -26.69 1.40
N LEU A 321 5.75 -25.52 0.92
CA LEU A 321 4.47 -24.92 1.25
C LEU A 321 3.30 -25.81 0.80
N LEU A 322 3.41 -26.47 -0.35
CA LEU A 322 2.44 -27.47 -0.81
C LEU A 322 2.36 -28.71 0.09
N ILE A 323 3.41 -29.03 0.86
CA ILE A 323 3.41 -30.12 1.83
C ILE A 323 2.57 -29.73 3.05
N VAL A 324 2.84 -28.54 3.62
CA VAL A 324 2.15 -28.07 4.84
C VAL A 324 0.76 -27.49 4.58
N ARG A 325 0.46 -27.10 3.34
CA ARG A 325 -0.84 -26.57 2.90
C ARG A 325 -1.29 -27.25 1.60
N PRO A 326 -1.64 -28.55 1.64
CA PRO A 326 -1.94 -29.34 0.44
C PRO A 326 -3.14 -28.83 -0.37
N ARG A 327 -4.07 -28.14 0.29
CA ARG A 327 -5.25 -27.53 -0.36
C ARG A 327 -4.89 -26.41 -1.35
N MET A 328 -3.69 -25.84 -1.27
CA MET A 328 -3.25 -24.78 -2.19
C MET A 328 -3.19 -25.26 -3.64
N ALA A 329 -2.81 -26.52 -3.86
CA ALA A 329 -2.75 -27.12 -5.20
C ALA A 329 -4.11 -27.20 -5.92
N ALA A 330 -5.23 -26.95 -5.23
CA ALA A 330 -6.55 -26.95 -5.85
C ALA A 330 -6.87 -25.64 -6.59
N TRP A 331 -6.33 -24.51 -6.14
CA TRP A 331 -6.60 -23.18 -6.68
C TRP A 331 -5.36 -22.51 -7.32
N LEU A 332 -4.16 -23.04 -7.10
CA LEU A 332 -3.00 -22.60 -7.87
C LEU A 332 -3.11 -22.99 -9.35
N PRO A 333 -2.59 -22.18 -10.27
CA PRO A 333 -2.48 -22.53 -11.68
C PRO A 333 -1.71 -23.85 -11.89
N GLU A 334 -2.08 -24.63 -12.91
CA GLU A 334 -1.34 -25.84 -13.25
C GLU A 334 0.06 -25.45 -13.73
N PRO A 335 1.13 -26.04 -13.15
CA PRO A 335 2.47 -25.63 -13.50
C PRO A 335 2.89 -26.13 -14.88
N ASP A 336 3.70 -25.33 -15.56
CA ASP A 336 4.36 -25.60 -16.83
C ASP A 336 5.86 -25.91 -16.65
N ASP A 337 6.57 -26.18 -17.75
CA ASP A 337 7.99 -26.57 -17.70
C ASP A 337 8.94 -25.46 -17.24
N ARG A 338 8.45 -24.24 -16.99
CA ARG A 338 9.27 -23.14 -16.46
C ARG A 338 9.45 -23.23 -14.95
N GLN A 339 8.64 -24.02 -14.24
CA GLN A 339 8.79 -24.24 -12.80
C GLN A 339 9.65 -25.47 -12.47
N PRO A 340 10.33 -25.48 -11.30
CA PRO A 340 11.15 -26.62 -10.87
C PRO A 340 10.39 -27.95 -10.85
N GLU A 341 11.09 -29.05 -11.19
CA GLU A 341 10.47 -30.37 -11.35
C GLU A 341 9.86 -30.88 -10.03
N GLU A 342 10.54 -30.65 -8.91
CA GLU A 342 10.11 -31.02 -7.57
C GLU A 342 8.80 -30.32 -7.16
N TYR A 343 8.63 -29.05 -7.52
CA TYR A 343 7.38 -28.31 -7.31
C TYR A 343 6.24 -28.93 -8.14
N ARG A 344 6.49 -29.22 -9.42
CA ARG A 344 5.50 -29.85 -10.31
C ARG A 344 5.07 -31.23 -9.82
N LEU A 345 6.02 -32.03 -9.34
CA LEU A 345 5.74 -33.35 -8.77
C LEU A 345 4.86 -33.24 -7.53
N LEU A 346 5.18 -32.33 -6.61
CA LEU A 346 4.38 -32.11 -5.40
C LEU A 346 3.00 -31.56 -5.72
N HIS A 347 2.87 -30.61 -6.64
CA HIS A 347 1.59 -30.11 -7.11
C HIS A 347 0.70 -31.26 -7.62
N ALA A 348 1.23 -32.09 -8.51
CA ALA A 348 0.52 -33.25 -9.05
C ALA A 348 0.18 -34.30 -7.96
N LEU A 349 1.07 -34.52 -6.99
CA LEU A 349 0.83 -35.41 -5.85
C LEU A 349 -0.35 -34.89 -4.99
N GLN A 350 -0.36 -33.61 -4.63
CA GLN A 350 -1.42 -33.04 -3.79
C GLN A 350 -2.79 -33.03 -4.50
N ARG A 351 -2.82 -32.77 -5.81
CA ARG A 351 -4.06 -32.90 -6.60
C ARG A 351 -4.57 -34.34 -6.67
N SER A 352 -3.67 -35.33 -6.75
CA SER A 352 -4.04 -36.75 -6.81
C SER A 352 -4.56 -37.30 -5.48
N LEU A 353 -4.04 -36.83 -4.34
CA LEU A 353 -4.50 -37.25 -3.01
C LEU A 353 -5.96 -36.87 -2.72
N SER A 354 -6.49 -35.88 -3.43
CA SER A 354 -7.90 -35.47 -3.32
C SER A 354 -8.86 -36.30 -4.20
N ARG A 355 -8.34 -37.15 -5.10
CA ARG A 355 -9.13 -37.81 -6.16
C ARG A 355 -8.92 -39.32 -6.27
N ASP A 356 -7.75 -39.84 -5.89
CA ASP A 356 -7.35 -41.22 -6.22
C ASP A 356 -7.43 -42.20 -5.03
N ARG A 357 -7.56 -43.50 -5.36
CA ARG A 357 -7.49 -44.61 -4.41
C ARG A 357 -6.04 -44.79 -3.90
N PRO A 358 -5.83 -45.22 -2.64
CA PRO A 358 -4.50 -45.51 -2.13
C PRO A 358 -3.77 -46.53 -3.03
N GLY A 359 -2.61 -46.15 -3.57
CA GLY A 359 -1.73 -47.06 -4.33
C GLY A 359 -1.73 -46.91 -5.86
N ASP A 360 -2.16 -45.78 -6.43
CA ASP A 360 -1.99 -45.53 -7.87
C ASP A 360 -0.49 -45.58 -8.26
N ALA A 361 -0.17 -46.30 -9.34
CA ALA A 361 1.19 -46.48 -9.84
C ALA A 361 1.86 -45.15 -10.18
N LYS A 362 1.08 -44.15 -10.62
CA LYS A 362 1.57 -42.80 -10.90
C LYS A 362 2.00 -42.07 -9.63
N THR A 363 1.27 -42.23 -8.52
CA THR A 363 1.63 -41.65 -7.22
C THR A 363 2.92 -42.27 -6.69
N VAL A 364 3.09 -43.59 -6.82
CA VAL A 364 4.34 -44.28 -6.44
C VAL A 364 5.52 -43.78 -7.26
N GLN A 365 5.35 -43.66 -8.59
CA GLN A 365 6.40 -43.17 -9.48
C GLN A 365 6.80 -41.72 -9.15
N ARG A 366 5.84 -40.83 -8.91
CA ARG A 366 6.09 -39.43 -8.53
C ARG A 366 6.83 -39.32 -7.20
N ARG A 367 6.48 -40.14 -6.21
CA ARG A 367 7.18 -40.21 -4.92
C ARG A 367 8.62 -40.69 -5.07
N ALA A 368 8.86 -41.72 -5.88
CA ALA A 368 10.21 -42.19 -6.17
C ALA A 368 11.05 -41.11 -6.85
N ARG A 369 10.48 -40.42 -7.85
CA ARG A 369 11.15 -39.32 -8.54
C ARG A 369 11.49 -38.14 -7.61
N LEU A 370 10.57 -37.75 -6.72
CA LEU A 370 10.82 -36.70 -5.73
C LEU A 370 11.97 -37.07 -4.78
N LYS A 371 12.02 -38.33 -4.33
CA LYS A 371 13.11 -38.84 -3.48
C LYS A 371 14.47 -38.80 -4.17
N GLU A 372 14.51 -39.06 -5.49
CA GLU A 372 15.74 -39.01 -6.27
C GLU A 372 16.23 -37.58 -6.51
N LEU A 373 15.32 -36.64 -6.75
CA LEU A 373 15.64 -35.25 -7.06
C LEU A 373 16.05 -34.46 -5.81
N GLU A 374 15.21 -34.50 -4.77
CA GLU A 374 15.34 -33.67 -3.58
C GLU A 374 15.09 -34.51 -2.31
N PRO A 375 16.12 -35.27 -1.85
CA PRO A 375 15.98 -36.19 -0.71
C PRO A 375 15.51 -35.51 0.58
N ASP A 376 16.00 -34.29 0.84
CA ASP A 376 15.67 -33.52 2.04
C ASP A 376 14.22 -33.01 2.01
N LEU A 377 13.76 -32.53 0.84
CA LEU A 377 12.35 -32.18 0.64
C LEU A 377 11.45 -33.42 0.76
N PHE A 378 11.88 -34.56 0.21
CA PHE A 378 11.15 -35.83 0.33
C PHE A 378 11.05 -36.30 1.79
N HIS A 379 12.10 -36.12 2.59
CA HIS A 379 12.07 -36.41 4.03
C HIS A 379 10.97 -35.61 4.73
N HIS A 380 10.84 -34.31 4.44
CA HIS A 380 9.77 -33.47 4.97
C HIS A 380 8.38 -33.88 4.45
N TYR A 381 8.27 -34.29 3.18
CA TYR A 381 7.02 -34.81 2.61
C TYR A 381 6.53 -36.04 3.37
N VAL A 382 7.40 -37.02 3.64
CA VAL A 382 7.03 -38.26 4.34
C VAL A 382 6.62 -38.01 5.80
N ARG A 383 7.24 -37.04 6.48
CA ARG A 383 6.89 -36.69 7.88
C ARG A 383 5.52 -36.00 8.02
N ASN A 384 5.01 -35.42 6.93
CA ASN A 384 3.73 -34.70 6.89
C ASN A 384 2.60 -35.49 6.20
N LEU A 385 2.86 -36.73 5.76
CA LEU A 385 1.83 -37.71 5.40
C LEU A 385 1.22 -38.31 6.67
#